data_AF-A0A914LIG5-F1
#
_entry.id   AF-A0A914LIG5-F1
#
_cell.length_a   1.000
_cell.length_b   1.000
_cell.length_c   1.000
_cell.angle_alpha   90.00
_cell.angle_beta   90.00
_cell.angle_gamma   90.00
#
_symmetry.space_group_name_H-M   'P 1'
#
loop_
_entity.id
_entity.type
_entity.pdbx_description
1 polymer ?
#
loop_
_entity_poly.entity_id
_entity_poly.type
_entity_poly.pdbx_seq_one_letter_code
_entity_poly.pdbx_strand_id
1 'polypeptide(L)'
;MKVNLIKIHPENTLNSDSTAGCGTCDKRNIESSCVDCKDLKCNSKELLAKTIFCYEKVINGKTNEGKRPCLLKKCFISYDNKIVEQGCGDTPKEIKDIQFAVCEQLLCNTNELFDKTLFCLDKVIKEDKFKKAIKQCNQECYVFRDLNGNLEQGCGNCQGKDSNYCYACKKNYCNEEKNVYKKCRLDNNKQSNYCGIKHGDDCYIEIIKDNIAVRGCGKCPSPACVTCNTNMCNLNIDFRTLCRSKNGNEKCKETSCYIASVDEGEKGKIQKFTSD
;
A
#
# COMPACT_ATOMS: atom_id res chain seq x y z
N MET A 1 -55.57 8.60 -16.79
CA MET A 1 -55.51 7.63 -15.68
C MET A 1 -54.28 7.95 -14.86
N LYS A 2 -54.44 8.42 -13.61
CA LYS A 2 -53.33 8.76 -12.70
C LYS A 2 -52.88 7.48 -11.99
N VAL A 3 -51.60 7.12 -12.09
CA VAL A 3 -51.01 6.05 -11.29
C VAL A 3 -50.07 6.71 -10.29
N ASN A 4 -50.35 6.46 -9.01
CA ASN A 4 -49.61 7.00 -7.87
C ASN A 4 -48.25 6.29 -7.74
N LEU A 5 -47.20 7.07 -7.48
CA LEU A 5 -45.85 6.60 -7.17
C LEU A 5 -45.74 6.32 -5.66
N ILE A 6 -45.47 5.07 -5.29
CA ILE A 6 -45.06 4.69 -3.93
C ILE A 6 -43.53 4.64 -3.89
N LYS A 7 -42.93 5.38 -2.96
CA LYS A 7 -41.49 5.34 -2.64
C LYS A 7 -41.25 4.34 -1.51
N ILE A 8 -40.35 3.38 -1.69
CA ILE A 8 -39.74 2.61 -0.59
C ILE A 8 -38.25 2.35 -0.92
N HIS A 9 -37.40 2.48 0.08
CA HIS A 9 -35.95 2.21 0.11
C HIS A 9 -35.68 1.13 1.21
N PRO A 10 -34.53 0.44 1.23
CA PRO A 10 -34.41 -0.93 0.72
C PRO A 10 -34.05 -1.96 1.79
N GLU A 11 -34.58 -3.19 1.66
CA GLU A 11 -33.97 -4.41 2.18
C GLU A 11 -34.15 -5.56 1.15
N ASN A 12 -33.09 -6.34 0.95
CA ASN A 12 -32.87 -7.39 -0.06
C ASN A 12 -34.07 -8.28 -0.44
N THR A 13 -34.96 -7.81 -1.31
CA THR A 13 -35.92 -8.63 -2.05
C THR A 13 -36.15 -8.02 -3.43
N LEU A 14 -36.06 -8.84 -4.49
CA LEU A 14 -36.45 -8.45 -5.85
C LEU A 14 -37.94 -8.04 -5.80
N ASN A 15 -38.23 -6.75 -5.91
CA ASN A 15 -39.58 -6.23 -5.75
C ASN A 15 -40.51 -6.76 -6.85
N SER A 16 -41.79 -6.94 -6.54
CA SER A 16 -42.82 -7.59 -7.38
C SER A 16 -43.16 -6.91 -8.71
N ASP A 17 -42.50 -5.80 -9.05
CA ASP A 17 -42.99 -4.79 -9.99
C ASP A 17 -42.34 -4.87 -11.39
N SER A 18 -41.91 -6.06 -11.82
CA SER A 18 -41.39 -6.25 -13.17
C SER A 18 -42.54 -6.24 -14.19
N THR A 19 -42.60 -5.22 -15.04
CA THR A 19 -43.55 -5.16 -16.16
C THR A 19 -42.91 -5.66 -17.45
N ALA A 20 -43.55 -6.61 -18.14
CA ALA A 20 -43.16 -7.04 -19.49
C ALA A 20 -43.91 -6.25 -20.57
N GLY A 21 -43.32 -6.07 -21.75
CA GLY A 21 -44.01 -5.46 -22.89
C GLY A 21 -43.19 -5.48 -24.18
N CYS A 22 -43.82 -5.14 -25.31
CA CYS A 22 -43.21 -5.26 -26.64
C CYS A 22 -42.35 -4.05 -27.05
N GLY A 23 -41.28 -4.28 -27.80
CA GLY A 23 -40.36 -3.26 -28.31
C GLY A 23 -38.97 -3.32 -27.64
N THR A 24 -38.04 -2.46 -28.08
CA THR A 24 -36.68 -2.42 -27.52
C THR A 24 -36.59 -1.45 -26.35
N CYS A 25 -35.63 -1.68 -25.45
CA CYS A 25 -35.36 -0.80 -24.31
C CYS A 25 -34.97 0.63 -24.73
N ASP A 26 -34.37 0.82 -25.92
CA ASP A 26 -34.06 2.15 -26.47
C ASP A 26 -35.32 2.97 -26.78
N LYS A 27 -36.38 2.30 -27.25
CA LYS A 27 -37.56 2.99 -27.80
C LYS A 27 -38.49 3.57 -26.74
N ARG A 28 -38.32 3.18 -25.48
CA ARG A 28 -39.29 3.47 -24.41
C ARG A 28 -38.80 4.45 -23.34
N ASN A 29 -37.61 5.03 -23.51
CA ASN A 29 -37.00 5.97 -22.55
C ASN A 29 -37.13 5.48 -21.10
N ILE A 30 -36.80 4.21 -20.89
CA ILE A 30 -37.07 3.49 -19.65
C ILE A 30 -36.17 4.06 -18.55
N GLU A 31 -36.75 4.34 -17.38
CA GLU A 31 -36.03 4.89 -16.22
C GLU A 31 -35.43 3.80 -15.32
N SER A 32 -35.84 2.55 -15.53
CA SER A 32 -35.38 1.35 -14.82
C SER A 32 -34.51 0.44 -15.69
N SER A 33 -33.88 -0.56 -15.07
CA SER A 33 -33.18 -1.63 -15.78
C SER A 33 -34.08 -2.35 -16.79
N CYS A 34 -33.56 -2.56 -18.00
CA CYS A 34 -34.28 -3.21 -19.10
C CYS A 34 -33.36 -4.14 -19.91
N VAL A 35 -33.88 -5.29 -20.32
CA VAL A 35 -33.17 -6.29 -21.14
C VAL A 35 -33.92 -6.49 -22.46
N ASP A 36 -33.22 -6.36 -23.57
CA ASP A 36 -33.74 -6.76 -24.87
C ASP A 36 -33.63 -8.28 -25.02
N CYS A 37 -34.71 -8.93 -25.46
CA CYS A 37 -34.75 -10.38 -25.70
C CYS A 37 -35.62 -10.73 -26.91
N LYS A 38 -35.33 -11.85 -27.57
CA LYS A 38 -35.99 -12.28 -28.82
C LYS A 38 -36.65 -13.66 -28.75
N ASP A 39 -36.47 -14.39 -27.66
CA ASP A 39 -36.94 -15.78 -27.54
C ASP A 39 -38.26 -15.89 -26.76
N LEU A 40 -38.91 -17.05 -26.84
CA LEU A 40 -40.16 -17.35 -26.11
C LEU A 40 -40.03 -17.21 -24.57
N LYS A 41 -38.80 -17.21 -24.04
CA LYS A 41 -38.48 -17.05 -22.61
C LYS A 41 -38.17 -15.59 -22.19
N CYS A 42 -38.33 -14.63 -23.12
CA CYS A 42 -37.97 -13.23 -22.99
C CYS A 42 -38.65 -12.51 -21.81
N ASN A 43 -39.93 -12.78 -21.58
CA ASN A 43 -40.72 -12.12 -20.52
C ASN A 43 -40.58 -12.79 -19.15
N SER A 44 -39.46 -13.47 -18.88
CA SER A 44 -39.25 -14.16 -17.60
C SER A 44 -38.54 -13.25 -16.59
N LYS A 45 -39.00 -13.30 -15.33
CA LYS A 45 -38.29 -12.66 -14.21
C LYS A 45 -36.85 -13.18 -14.05
N GLU A 46 -36.62 -14.42 -14.48
CA GLU A 46 -35.32 -15.09 -14.46
C GLU A 46 -34.28 -14.37 -15.33
N LEU A 47 -34.69 -13.82 -16.48
CA LEU A 47 -33.78 -13.09 -17.37
C LEU A 47 -33.26 -11.82 -16.70
N LEU A 48 -34.13 -11.07 -16.02
CA LEU A 48 -33.73 -9.88 -15.25
C LEU A 48 -32.82 -10.25 -14.08
N ALA A 49 -33.16 -11.30 -13.33
CA ALA A 49 -32.37 -11.74 -12.18
C ALA A 49 -30.95 -12.23 -12.54
N LYS A 50 -30.77 -12.81 -13.74
CA LYS A 50 -29.45 -13.24 -14.24
C LYS A 50 -28.65 -12.14 -14.92
N THR A 51 -29.27 -10.99 -15.18
CA THR A 51 -28.62 -9.87 -15.84
C THR A 51 -27.97 -8.97 -14.82
N ILE A 52 -26.70 -8.64 -15.04
CA ILE A 52 -25.98 -7.71 -14.18
C ILE A 52 -26.28 -6.30 -14.67
N PHE A 53 -26.89 -5.51 -13.80
CA PHE A 53 -26.97 -4.06 -13.93
C PHE A 53 -26.07 -3.43 -12.87
N CYS A 54 -25.50 -2.28 -13.18
CA CYS A 54 -24.63 -1.54 -12.28
C CYS A 54 -25.30 -0.22 -11.91
N TYR A 55 -25.01 0.33 -10.74
CA TYR A 55 -25.29 1.73 -10.51
C TYR A 55 -24.45 2.58 -11.46
N GLU A 56 -25.06 3.64 -12.00
CA GLU A 56 -24.44 4.63 -12.85
C GLU A 56 -24.47 5.98 -12.15
N LYS A 57 -23.29 6.57 -12.02
CA LYS A 57 -23.12 7.92 -11.50
C LYS A 57 -21.92 8.54 -12.18
N VAL A 58 -22.19 9.57 -12.97
CA VAL A 58 -21.16 10.48 -13.47
C VAL A 58 -20.87 11.52 -12.37
N ILE A 59 -19.64 12.01 -12.30
CA ILE A 59 -19.11 12.96 -11.30
C ILE A 59 -20.17 13.97 -10.84
N ASN A 60 -20.42 14.05 -9.52
CA ASN A 60 -21.39 14.95 -8.87
C ASN A 60 -22.86 14.81 -9.30
N GLY A 61 -23.20 13.79 -10.09
CA GLY A 61 -24.58 13.47 -10.48
C GLY A 61 -25.36 12.73 -9.39
N LYS A 62 -26.62 12.41 -9.68
CA LYS A 62 -27.40 11.46 -8.88
C LYS A 62 -27.03 10.03 -9.28
N THR A 63 -26.90 9.16 -8.29
CA THR A 63 -26.77 7.72 -8.53
C THR A 63 -28.11 7.20 -9.06
N ASN A 64 -28.08 6.54 -10.21
CA ASN A 64 -29.24 5.87 -10.78
C ASN A 64 -28.91 4.41 -11.05
N GLU A 65 -29.93 3.56 -11.06
CA GLU A 65 -29.80 2.19 -11.58
C GLU A 65 -29.49 2.24 -13.08
N GLY A 66 -28.49 1.45 -13.49
CA GLY A 66 -28.12 1.34 -14.89
C GLY A 66 -29.29 0.81 -15.71
N LYS A 67 -29.64 1.54 -16.75
CA LYS A 67 -30.79 1.20 -17.61
C LYS A 67 -30.51 -0.03 -18.47
N ARG A 68 -29.23 -0.35 -18.69
CA ARG A 68 -28.77 -1.37 -19.64
C ARG A 68 -27.93 -2.46 -18.96
N PRO A 69 -27.98 -3.70 -19.50
CA PRO A 69 -27.15 -4.79 -19.04
C PRO A 69 -25.67 -4.43 -19.11
N CYS A 70 -24.94 -4.69 -18.05
CA CYS A 70 -23.49 -4.62 -18.07
C CYS A 70 -22.92 -5.84 -18.78
N LEU A 71 -22.53 -5.66 -20.05
CA LEU A 71 -22.00 -6.74 -20.89
C LEU A 71 -20.72 -7.37 -20.32
N LEU A 72 -19.89 -6.57 -19.63
CA LEU A 72 -18.67 -7.03 -18.98
C LEU A 72 -18.92 -7.79 -17.67
N LYS A 73 -20.17 -7.82 -17.18
CA LYS A 73 -20.56 -8.48 -15.93
C LYS A 73 -19.77 -8.01 -14.70
N LYS A 74 -19.26 -6.79 -14.77
CA LYS A 74 -18.45 -6.15 -13.73
C LYS A 74 -18.94 -4.73 -13.52
N CYS A 75 -19.16 -4.37 -12.27
CA CYS A 75 -19.51 -3.03 -11.87
C CYS A 75 -18.35 -2.44 -11.08
N PHE A 76 -18.09 -1.15 -11.24
CA PHE A 76 -17.09 -0.43 -10.46
C PHE A 76 -17.70 0.71 -9.65
N ILE A 77 -17.05 1.03 -8.54
CA ILE A 77 -17.24 2.29 -7.81
C ILE A 77 -15.88 2.87 -7.46
N SER A 78 -15.71 4.16 -7.73
CA SER A 78 -14.57 4.96 -7.27
C SER A 78 -15.06 6.12 -6.43
N TYR A 79 -14.31 6.41 -5.37
CA TYR A 79 -14.63 7.44 -4.41
C TYR A 79 -13.36 8.20 -4.00
N ASP A 80 -13.41 9.50 -4.15
CA ASP A 80 -12.57 10.45 -3.41
C ASP A 80 -13.52 11.43 -2.71
N ASN A 81 -13.14 12.03 -1.59
CA ASN A 81 -14.00 12.81 -0.66
C ASN A 81 -14.84 13.94 -1.30
N LYS A 82 -14.69 14.19 -2.60
CA LYS A 82 -15.40 15.18 -3.40
C LYS A 82 -16.14 14.61 -4.61
N ILE A 83 -15.84 13.39 -5.04
CA ILE A 83 -16.26 12.84 -6.33
C ILE A 83 -16.55 11.34 -6.20
N VAL A 84 -17.70 10.92 -6.75
CA VAL A 84 -18.07 9.51 -6.87
C VAL A 84 -18.33 9.18 -8.33
N GLU A 85 -17.71 8.13 -8.83
CA GLU A 85 -17.97 7.56 -10.15
C GLU A 85 -18.41 6.10 -9.99
N GLN A 86 -19.50 5.72 -10.64
CA GLN A 86 -20.05 4.37 -10.64
C GLN A 86 -20.42 3.98 -12.07
N GLY A 87 -20.17 2.73 -12.46
CA GLY A 87 -20.63 2.26 -13.76
C GLY A 87 -20.32 0.80 -14.05
N CYS A 88 -20.64 0.41 -15.29
CA CYS A 88 -20.26 -0.88 -15.86
C CYS A 88 -18.81 -0.85 -16.36
N GLY A 89 -18.05 -1.87 -15.99
CA GLY A 89 -16.64 -2.04 -16.30
C GLY A 89 -15.84 -2.50 -15.09
N ASP A 90 -14.55 -2.69 -15.32
CA ASP A 90 -13.57 -3.08 -14.30
C ASP A 90 -12.65 -1.94 -13.88
N THR A 91 -12.84 -0.73 -14.44
CA THR A 91 -12.14 0.50 -14.06
C THR A 91 -13.04 1.72 -14.22
N PRO A 92 -12.79 2.79 -13.45
CA PRO A 92 -13.38 4.11 -13.72
C PRO A 92 -12.99 4.64 -15.09
N LYS A 93 -13.86 5.46 -15.69
CA LYS A 93 -13.70 6.05 -17.03
C LYS A 93 -13.23 7.50 -16.96
N GLU A 94 -13.80 8.27 -16.04
CA GLU A 94 -13.55 9.70 -15.92
C GLU A 94 -12.43 9.99 -14.90
N ILE A 95 -12.44 9.28 -13.77
CA ILE A 95 -11.49 9.49 -12.69
C ILE A 95 -10.29 8.56 -12.83
N LYS A 96 -9.10 9.14 -12.95
CA LYS A 96 -7.82 8.40 -12.97
C LYS A 96 -7.12 8.50 -11.64
N ASP A 97 -6.31 7.48 -11.33
CA ASP A 97 -5.42 7.44 -10.17
C ASP A 97 -6.12 7.53 -8.79
N ILE A 98 -7.39 7.15 -8.71
CA ILE A 98 -8.18 7.07 -7.47
C ILE A 98 -8.56 5.63 -7.16
N GLN A 99 -8.65 5.32 -5.86
CA GLN A 99 -9.11 4.03 -5.37
C GLN A 99 -10.46 3.64 -5.98
N PHE A 100 -10.59 2.37 -6.37
CA PHE A 100 -11.83 1.82 -6.84
C PHE A 100 -12.01 0.35 -6.47
N ALA A 101 -13.27 -0.03 -6.30
CA ALA A 101 -13.73 -1.38 -6.08
C ALA A 101 -14.50 -1.90 -7.30
N VAL A 102 -14.45 -3.21 -7.53
CA VAL A 102 -15.11 -3.95 -8.60
C VAL A 102 -15.88 -5.13 -8.01
N CYS A 103 -17.06 -5.40 -8.55
CA CYS A 103 -17.92 -6.50 -8.13
C CYS A 103 -18.70 -7.08 -9.33
N GLU A 104 -19.23 -8.30 -9.18
CA GLU A 104 -19.85 -9.08 -10.27
C GLU A 104 -21.31 -9.44 -9.99
N GLN A 105 -21.98 -8.67 -9.12
CA GLN A 105 -23.37 -8.88 -8.71
C GLN A 105 -24.28 -7.75 -9.19
N LEU A 106 -25.59 -7.99 -9.19
CA LEU A 106 -26.58 -6.97 -9.52
C LEU A 106 -26.46 -5.78 -8.55
N LEU A 107 -26.29 -4.57 -9.09
CA LEU A 107 -26.27 -3.30 -8.35
C LEU A 107 -25.29 -3.28 -7.17
N CYS A 108 -24.16 -3.98 -7.32
CA CYS A 108 -23.24 -4.25 -6.23
C CYS A 108 -22.26 -3.12 -5.93
N ASN A 109 -22.08 -2.18 -6.86
CA ASN A 109 -21.08 -1.12 -6.78
C ASN A 109 -21.55 0.03 -5.88
N THR A 110 -21.86 -0.26 -4.62
CA THR A 110 -22.37 0.69 -3.62
C THR A 110 -21.25 1.35 -2.82
N ASN A 111 -21.56 2.43 -2.09
CA ASN A 111 -20.63 3.01 -1.11
C ASN A 111 -20.21 1.98 -0.05
N GLU A 112 -21.14 1.13 0.38
CA GLU A 112 -20.86 0.06 1.35
C GLU A 112 -19.80 -0.92 0.83
N LEU A 113 -19.84 -1.28 -0.46
CA LEU A 113 -18.78 -2.08 -1.07
C LEU A 113 -17.44 -1.37 -0.93
N PHE A 114 -17.37 -0.10 -1.30
CA PHE A 114 -16.14 0.69 -1.23
C PHE A 114 -15.59 0.76 0.20
N ASP A 115 -16.44 1.08 1.19
CA ASP A 115 -16.05 1.22 2.60
C ASP A 115 -15.52 -0.09 3.19
N LYS A 116 -16.05 -1.24 2.75
CA LYS A 116 -15.62 -2.58 3.19
C LYS A 116 -14.45 -3.12 2.37
N THR A 117 -14.07 -2.45 1.28
CA THR A 117 -13.02 -2.91 0.38
C THR A 117 -11.65 -2.75 1.02
N LEU A 118 -10.82 -3.79 0.88
CA LEU A 118 -9.43 -3.77 1.32
C LEU A 118 -8.55 -3.08 0.27
N PHE A 119 -7.83 -2.05 0.68
CA PHE A 119 -6.81 -1.38 -0.12
C PHE A 119 -5.44 -1.50 0.58
N CYS A 120 -4.42 -1.86 -0.19
CA CYS A 120 -3.07 -2.09 0.33
C CYS A 120 -2.12 -0.96 -0.06
N LEU A 121 -0.99 -0.85 0.64
CA LEU A 121 0.17 -0.15 0.10
C LEU A 121 0.77 -1.00 -1.01
N ASP A 122 1.19 -0.35 -2.10
CA ASP A 122 1.80 -0.98 -3.25
C ASP A 122 3.19 -0.39 -3.46
N LYS A 123 4.20 -1.24 -3.45
CA LYS A 123 5.59 -0.89 -3.73
C LYS A 123 6.25 -2.06 -4.43
N VAL A 124 6.57 -1.87 -5.70
CA VAL A 124 7.36 -2.81 -6.48
C VAL A 124 8.85 -2.53 -6.22
N ILE A 125 9.69 -3.57 -6.28
CA ILE A 125 11.14 -3.56 -6.00
C ILE A 125 11.91 -2.41 -6.68
N LYS A 126 11.41 -1.83 -7.78
CA LYS A 126 12.06 -0.77 -8.56
C LYS A 126 11.55 0.65 -8.27
N GLU A 127 10.55 0.83 -7.41
CA GLU A 127 10.02 2.17 -7.08
C GLU A 127 10.58 2.69 -5.75
N ASP A 128 11.05 3.94 -5.74
CA ASP A 128 11.61 4.57 -4.53
C ASP A 128 10.55 4.87 -3.46
N LYS A 129 9.28 5.01 -3.85
CA LYS A 129 8.17 5.39 -2.97
C LYS A 129 7.03 4.39 -3.09
N PHE A 130 6.43 4.04 -1.95
CA PHE A 130 5.18 3.30 -1.95
C PHE A 130 4.03 4.21 -2.39
N LYS A 131 3.02 3.62 -3.02
CA LYS A 131 1.78 4.27 -3.39
C LYS A 131 0.62 3.54 -2.73
N LYS A 132 -0.54 4.20 -2.62
CA LYS A 132 -1.77 3.51 -2.25
C LYS A 132 -2.25 2.73 -3.47
N ALA A 133 -2.64 1.47 -3.29
CA ALA A 133 -3.22 0.69 -4.37
C ALA A 133 -4.47 1.40 -4.92
N ILE A 134 -4.51 1.53 -6.24
CA ILE A 134 -5.65 2.12 -6.96
C ILE A 134 -6.81 1.11 -7.01
N LYS A 135 -6.49 -0.18 -7.13
CA LYS A 135 -7.48 -1.26 -7.23
C LYS A 135 -7.63 -2.01 -5.91
N GLN A 136 -8.84 -2.49 -5.63
CA GLN A 136 -9.13 -3.37 -4.50
C GLN A 136 -8.21 -4.59 -4.40
N CYS A 137 -7.99 -5.04 -3.17
CA CYS A 137 -7.37 -6.30 -2.83
C CYS A 137 -8.41 -7.31 -2.34
N ASN A 138 -8.42 -8.51 -2.94
CA ASN A 138 -9.35 -9.59 -2.58
C ASN A 138 -8.71 -10.65 -1.65
N GLN A 139 -7.50 -10.40 -1.17
CA GLN A 139 -6.74 -11.32 -0.32
C GLN A 139 -6.36 -10.61 1.00
N GLU A 140 -5.07 -10.54 1.29
CA GLU A 140 -4.51 -9.79 2.41
C GLU A 140 -3.56 -8.73 1.83
N CYS A 141 -3.24 -7.72 2.62
CA CYS A 141 -2.12 -6.85 2.33
C CYS A 141 -0.86 -7.49 2.89
N TYR A 142 0.21 -7.54 2.13
CA TYR A 142 1.50 -8.04 2.60
C TYR A 142 2.61 -7.01 2.41
N VAL A 143 3.60 -7.11 3.28
CA VAL A 143 4.91 -6.46 3.14
C VAL A 143 5.97 -7.54 3.31
N PHE A 144 6.95 -7.53 2.43
CA PHE A 144 8.03 -8.52 2.40
C PHE A 144 9.37 -7.84 2.17
N ARG A 145 10.41 -8.34 2.84
CA ARG A 145 11.80 -7.98 2.58
C ARG A 145 12.59 -9.18 2.08
N ASP A 146 13.16 -9.06 0.89
CA ASP A 146 13.92 -10.14 0.27
C ASP A 146 15.31 -10.33 0.90
N LEU A 147 16.07 -11.32 0.39
CA LEU A 147 17.43 -11.62 0.86
C LEU A 147 18.42 -10.46 0.67
N ASN A 148 18.21 -9.59 -0.32
CA ASN A 148 19.04 -8.44 -0.62
C ASN A 148 18.62 -7.17 0.15
N GLY A 149 17.51 -7.22 0.90
CA GLY A 149 16.98 -6.10 1.66
C GLY A 149 15.97 -5.24 0.89
N ASN A 150 15.58 -5.63 -0.32
CA ASN A 150 14.55 -4.95 -1.10
C ASN A 150 13.19 -5.15 -0.46
N LEU A 151 12.39 -4.10 -0.44
CA LEU A 151 11.03 -4.12 0.10
C LEU A 151 10.00 -4.28 -1.02
N GLU A 152 9.05 -5.18 -0.81
CA GLU A 152 7.89 -5.41 -1.65
C GLU A 152 6.62 -5.23 -0.80
N GLN A 153 5.64 -4.49 -1.31
CA GLN A 153 4.34 -4.30 -0.66
C GLN A 153 3.24 -4.49 -1.68
N GLY A 154 2.14 -5.16 -1.31
CA GLY A 154 1.02 -5.29 -2.23
C GLY A 154 -0.14 -6.12 -1.69
N CYS A 155 -1.00 -6.54 -2.61
CA CYS A 155 -2.07 -7.51 -2.37
C CYS A 155 -1.54 -8.93 -2.54
N GLY A 156 -1.68 -9.78 -1.53
CA GLY A 156 -1.10 -11.12 -1.50
C GLY A 156 -1.00 -11.67 -0.08
N ASN A 157 -0.13 -12.66 0.12
CA ASN A 157 0.10 -13.27 1.41
C ASN A 157 1.60 -13.56 1.63
N CYS A 158 1.92 -14.13 2.78
CA CYS A 158 3.29 -14.49 3.17
C CYS A 158 3.64 -15.97 2.96
N GLN A 159 2.91 -16.69 2.08
CA GLN A 159 3.13 -18.11 1.87
C GLN A 159 4.54 -18.39 1.31
N GLY A 160 5.29 -19.28 1.96
CA GLY A 160 6.65 -19.63 1.58
C GLY A 160 7.71 -18.56 1.86
N LYS A 161 7.34 -17.47 2.56
CA LYS A 161 8.25 -16.38 2.96
C LYS A 161 8.60 -16.52 4.45
N ASP A 162 9.79 -16.07 4.84
CA ASP A 162 10.21 -16.01 6.24
C ASP A 162 9.31 -15.04 7.03
N SER A 163 8.73 -15.51 8.13
CA SER A 163 7.81 -14.74 8.99
C SER A 163 8.43 -13.50 9.64
N ASN A 164 9.75 -13.43 9.79
CA ASN A 164 10.41 -12.22 10.30
C ASN A 164 10.46 -11.13 9.23
N TYR A 165 10.54 -11.53 7.96
CA TYR A 165 10.67 -10.61 6.83
C TYR A 165 9.39 -10.46 6.03
N CYS A 166 8.31 -11.14 6.43
CA CYS A 166 7.01 -11.01 5.79
C CYS A 166 5.91 -10.83 6.84
N TYR A 167 5.06 -9.84 6.61
CA TYR A 167 3.87 -9.58 7.41
C TYR A 167 2.65 -9.44 6.51
N ALA A 168 1.56 -10.13 6.84
CA ALA A 168 0.29 -10.07 6.13
C ALA A 168 -0.86 -9.66 7.07
N CYS A 169 -1.83 -8.92 6.55
CA CYS A 169 -2.90 -8.32 7.35
C CYS A 169 -4.13 -7.95 6.52
N LYS A 170 -5.30 -7.79 7.18
CA LYS A 170 -6.62 -7.59 6.55
C LYS A 170 -7.24 -6.21 6.80
N LYS A 171 -6.42 -5.20 7.11
CA LYS A 171 -6.88 -3.82 7.33
C LYS A 171 -6.34 -2.91 6.23
N ASN A 172 -7.06 -1.84 5.91
CA ASN A 172 -6.60 -0.89 4.90
C ASN A 172 -5.21 -0.34 5.23
N TYR A 173 -4.29 -0.41 4.25
CA TYR A 173 -2.92 0.10 4.32
C TYR A 173 -2.09 -0.44 5.49
N CYS A 174 -2.41 -1.63 5.99
CA CYS A 174 -1.76 -2.20 7.17
C CYS A 174 -0.36 -2.77 6.90
N ASN A 175 0.03 -2.95 5.65
CA ASN A 175 1.27 -3.57 5.24
C ASN A 175 2.45 -2.57 5.24
N GLU A 176 2.68 -1.88 6.37
CA GLU A 176 3.77 -0.91 6.52
C GLU A 176 5.15 -1.59 6.69
N GLU A 177 6.21 -0.95 6.19
CA GLU A 177 7.60 -1.45 6.30
C GLU A 177 8.03 -1.79 7.73
N LYS A 178 7.50 -1.05 8.73
CA LYS A 178 7.83 -1.25 10.14
C LYS A 178 7.42 -2.60 10.71
N ASN A 179 6.55 -3.33 10.01
CA ASN A 179 6.02 -4.61 10.46
C ASN A 179 6.94 -5.79 10.10
N VAL A 180 8.01 -5.57 9.35
CA VAL A 180 9.00 -6.60 9.01
C VAL A 180 10.38 -6.22 9.50
N TYR A 181 11.22 -7.24 9.69
CA TYR A 181 12.59 -7.05 10.10
C TYR A 181 13.34 -6.25 9.02
N LYS A 182 14.25 -5.40 9.49
CA LYS A 182 15.24 -4.75 8.64
C LYS A 182 16.56 -5.51 8.75
N LYS A 183 17.46 -5.22 7.82
CA LYS A 183 18.79 -5.81 7.78
C LYS A 183 19.84 -4.80 8.18
N CYS A 184 20.85 -5.25 8.93
CA CYS A 184 22.09 -4.50 9.11
C CYS A 184 23.22 -5.28 8.48
N ARG A 185 24.21 -4.57 7.95
CA ARG A 185 25.44 -5.18 7.44
C ARG A 185 26.24 -5.79 8.58
N LEU A 186 26.85 -6.94 8.30
CA LEU A 186 27.90 -7.60 9.08
C LEU A 186 29.18 -7.62 8.26
N ASP A 187 30.33 -7.49 8.93
CA ASP A 187 31.66 -7.58 8.30
C ASP A 187 32.33 -8.95 8.49
N ASN A 188 31.55 -10.02 8.70
CA ASN A 188 32.06 -11.36 8.95
C ASN A 188 32.25 -12.18 7.65
N ASN A 189 33.34 -12.95 7.55
CA ASN A 189 33.73 -13.83 6.41
C ASN A 189 32.79 -15.03 6.14
N LYS A 190 31.48 -14.97 6.44
CA LYS A 190 30.54 -16.07 6.16
C LYS A 190 29.34 -15.60 5.34
N GLN A 191 28.82 -16.54 4.55
CA GLN A 191 27.94 -16.42 3.37
C GLN A 191 26.62 -15.61 3.52
N SER A 192 26.35 -14.97 4.65
CA SER A 192 25.28 -13.98 4.79
C SER A 192 25.83 -12.76 5.54
N ASN A 193 26.27 -11.73 4.80
CA ASN A 193 26.85 -10.49 5.33
C ASN A 193 25.83 -9.58 6.05
N TYR A 194 24.76 -10.14 6.63
CA TYR A 194 23.69 -9.36 7.24
C TYR A 194 23.09 -10.07 8.45
N CYS A 195 22.59 -9.29 9.40
CA CYS A 195 21.74 -9.74 10.50
C CYS A 195 20.35 -9.09 10.38
N GLY A 196 19.31 -9.84 10.74
CA GLY A 196 17.93 -9.37 10.78
C GLY A 196 17.55 -8.89 12.17
N ILE A 197 16.97 -7.70 12.27
CA ILE A 197 16.47 -7.12 13.52
C ILE A 197 15.12 -6.47 13.32
N LYS A 198 14.38 -6.24 14.42
CA LYS A 198 13.10 -5.53 14.35
C LYS A 198 13.31 -4.13 13.78
N HIS A 199 12.31 -3.59 13.10
CA HIS A 199 12.43 -2.30 12.41
C HIS A 199 12.89 -1.15 13.33
N GLY A 200 12.51 -1.16 14.61
CA GLY A 200 12.90 -0.14 15.59
C GLY A 200 14.30 -0.29 16.20
N ASP A 201 14.95 -1.45 16.05
CA ASP A 201 16.23 -1.74 16.70
C ASP A 201 17.40 -1.14 15.92
N ASP A 202 18.52 -0.83 16.56
CA ASP A 202 19.62 -0.16 15.86
C ASP A 202 20.50 -1.12 15.04
N CYS A 203 21.04 -0.63 13.93
CA CYS A 203 22.28 -1.12 13.35
C CYS A 203 23.43 -0.30 13.92
N TYR A 204 24.62 -0.88 14.02
CA TYR A 204 25.78 -0.16 14.53
C TYR A 204 27.02 -0.28 13.64
N ILE A 205 27.93 0.67 13.85
CA ILE A 205 29.32 0.65 13.39
C ILE A 205 30.21 1.02 14.57
N GLU A 206 31.18 0.18 14.84
CA GLU A 206 32.19 0.36 15.88
C GLU A 206 33.58 0.51 15.25
N ILE A 207 34.38 1.44 15.76
CA ILE A 207 35.81 1.49 15.44
C ILE A 207 36.54 0.69 16.51
N ILE A 208 37.15 -0.43 16.09
CA ILE A 208 38.04 -1.22 16.93
C ILE A 208 39.49 -0.73 16.78
N LYS A 209 40.44 -1.40 17.43
CA LYS A 209 41.87 -1.06 17.33
C LYS A 209 42.32 -1.03 15.85
N ASP A 210 43.28 -0.14 15.56
CA ASP A 210 43.87 0.04 14.23
C ASP A 210 42.92 0.61 13.16
N ASN A 211 41.93 1.43 13.55
CA ASN A 211 40.97 2.08 12.65
C ASN A 211 40.12 1.11 11.82
N ILE A 212 40.00 -0.15 12.25
CA ILE A 212 39.15 -1.13 11.61
C ILE A 212 37.71 -0.86 12.05
N ALA A 213 36.80 -0.75 11.07
CA ALA A 213 35.37 -0.61 11.34
C ALA A 213 34.69 -1.99 11.34
N VAL A 214 33.89 -2.25 12.36
CA VAL A 214 33.06 -3.45 12.47
C VAL A 214 31.58 -3.05 12.48
N ARG A 215 30.80 -3.65 11.59
CA ARG A 215 29.36 -3.44 11.49
C ARG A 215 28.57 -4.56 12.17
N GLY A 216 27.44 -4.19 12.79
CA GLY A 216 26.54 -5.17 13.38
C GLY A 216 25.13 -4.70 13.66
N CYS A 217 24.42 -5.54 14.41
CA CYS A 217 23.04 -5.36 14.84
C CYS A 217 22.95 -5.08 16.34
N GLY A 218 21.99 -4.27 16.74
CA GLY A 218 21.69 -3.91 18.11
C GLY A 218 22.36 -2.61 18.55
N LYS A 219 22.40 -2.44 19.87
CA LYS A 219 23.00 -1.28 20.52
C LYS A 219 24.52 -1.30 20.37
N CYS A 220 25.12 -0.13 20.53
CA CYS A 220 26.57 0.00 20.54
C CYS A 220 27.21 -0.88 21.63
N PRO A 221 28.19 -1.73 21.30
CA PRO A 221 28.91 -2.55 22.26
C PRO A 221 29.93 -1.76 23.07
N SER A 222 30.35 -0.59 22.57
CA SER A 222 31.27 0.32 23.27
C SER A 222 30.90 1.78 23.02
N PRO A 223 31.46 2.74 23.79
CA PRO A 223 31.32 4.16 23.50
C PRO A 223 31.90 4.56 22.13
N ALA A 224 32.79 3.75 21.56
CA ALA A 224 33.44 4.01 20.27
C ALA A 224 32.59 3.49 19.08
N CYS A 225 31.30 3.78 19.10
CA CYS A 225 30.34 3.27 18.13
C CYS A 225 29.24 4.29 17.80
N VAL A 226 28.68 4.19 16.60
CA VAL A 226 27.52 4.96 16.13
C VAL A 226 26.41 4.02 15.69
N THR A 227 25.17 4.36 16.04
CA THR A 227 23.98 3.63 15.59
C THR A 227 23.24 4.35 14.47
N CYS A 228 22.45 3.58 13.73
CA CYS A 228 21.47 4.07 12.77
C CYS A 228 20.28 3.11 12.71
N ASN A 229 19.11 3.61 12.31
CA ASN A 229 17.87 2.87 12.48
C ASN A 229 17.08 2.62 11.18
N THR A 230 17.69 2.75 10.00
CA THR A 230 17.03 2.38 8.73
C THR A 230 17.64 1.10 8.13
N ASN A 231 16.96 0.48 7.18
CA ASN A 231 17.44 -0.77 6.56
C ASN A 231 18.81 -0.57 5.89
N MET A 232 19.78 -1.40 6.27
CA MET A 232 21.17 -1.39 5.81
C MET A 232 21.87 -0.04 5.96
N CYS A 233 21.43 0.79 6.91
CA CYS A 233 21.97 2.14 7.11
C CYS A 233 23.47 2.16 7.45
N ASN A 234 23.97 1.08 8.06
CA ASN A 234 25.36 0.93 8.44
C ASN A 234 26.28 0.53 7.26
N LEU A 235 25.75 0.43 6.04
CA LEU A 235 26.54 0.16 4.83
C LEU A 235 27.34 1.40 4.38
N ASN A 236 26.69 2.56 4.32
CA ASN A 236 27.20 3.77 3.65
C ASN A 236 27.82 4.80 4.60
N ILE A 237 27.94 4.48 5.89
CA ILE A 237 28.62 5.36 6.83
C ILE A 237 30.12 5.22 6.61
N ASP A 238 30.76 6.33 6.23
CA ASP A 238 32.22 6.42 6.15
C ASP A 238 32.80 6.50 7.57
N PHE A 239 33.47 5.44 8.00
CA PHE A 239 34.08 5.36 9.32
C PHE A 239 35.14 6.44 9.55
N ARG A 240 35.72 7.01 8.48
CA ARG A 240 36.68 8.12 8.58
C ARG A 240 36.03 9.40 9.12
N THR A 241 34.70 9.50 9.04
CA THR A 241 33.93 10.62 9.62
C THR A 241 33.58 10.40 11.09
N LEU A 242 34.06 9.34 11.73
CA LEU A 242 33.80 9.05 13.14
C LEU A 242 35.04 9.36 13.97
N CYS A 243 34.94 10.34 14.86
CA CYS A 243 36.02 10.72 15.77
C CYS A 243 35.72 10.31 17.20
N ARG A 244 36.74 9.80 17.89
CA ARG A 244 36.65 9.37 19.29
C ARG A 244 36.77 10.58 20.22
N SER A 245 35.76 10.81 21.05
CA SER A 245 35.73 11.83 22.11
C SER A 245 35.75 11.19 23.50
N LYS A 246 35.94 12.01 24.56
CA LYS A 246 35.82 11.55 25.96
C LYS A 246 34.42 11.00 26.28
N ASN A 247 33.40 11.39 25.52
CA ASN A 247 32.00 11.01 25.73
C ASN A 247 31.51 9.92 24.75
N GLY A 248 32.39 9.36 23.92
CA GLY A 248 32.06 8.36 22.89
C GLY A 248 32.45 8.83 21.48
N ASN A 249 31.98 8.15 20.45
CA ASN A 249 32.22 8.58 19.07
C ASN A 249 31.24 9.66 18.63
N GLU A 250 31.75 10.69 17.96
CA GLU A 250 30.96 11.73 17.30
C GLU A 250 31.10 11.63 15.79
N LYS A 251 29.99 11.85 15.08
CA LYS A 251 29.99 11.97 13.63
C LYS A 251 30.46 13.37 13.24
N CYS A 252 31.64 13.46 12.64
CA CYS A 252 32.23 14.70 12.17
C CYS A 252 31.83 15.01 10.72
N LYS A 253 31.88 16.30 10.35
CA LYS A 253 31.69 16.74 8.96
C LYS A 253 32.90 16.44 8.09
N GLU A 254 34.08 16.37 8.70
CA GLU A 254 35.35 16.12 8.03
C GLU A 254 35.84 14.71 8.37
N THR A 255 36.67 14.14 7.50
CA THR A 255 37.25 12.78 7.65
C THR A 255 38.49 12.75 8.54
N SER A 256 38.84 13.88 9.16
CA SER A 256 40.06 14.01 9.97
C SER A 256 39.70 14.34 11.41
N CYS A 257 40.26 13.57 12.33
CA CYS A 257 40.11 13.76 13.77
C CYS A 257 41.33 14.49 14.32
N TYR A 258 41.13 15.36 15.31
CA TYR A 258 42.23 16.02 16.01
C TYR A 258 42.11 15.76 17.51
N ILE A 259 43.27 15.73 18.18
CA ILE A 259 43.35 15.70 19.64
C ILE A 259 44.08 16.98 20.02
N ALA A 260 43.43 17.82 20.82
CA ALA A 260 44.04 19.03 21.37
C ALA A 260 44.26 18.83 22.87
N SER A 261 45.48 19.07 23.34
CA SER A 261 45.77 19.28 24.75
C SER A 261 45.27 20.68 25.14
N VAL A 262 44.25 20.73 25.99
CA VAL A 262 43.79 21.99 26.59
C VAL A 262 44.50 22.11 27.94
N ASP A 263 45.57 22.90 27.97
CA ASP A 263 46.14 23.36 29.24
C ASP A 263 45.24 24.50 29.76
N GLU A 264 44.81 24.42 31.02
CA GLU A 264 44.05 25.47 31.69
C GLU A 264 44.92 26.72 31.85
N GLY A 265 45.01 27.56 30.81
CA GLY A 265 45.68 28.86 30.91
C GLY A 265 46.13 29.50 29.59
N GLU A 266 46.35 28.76 28.52
CA GLU A 266 46.80 29.34 27.24
C GLU A 266 46.08 28.72 26.05
N LYS A 267 45.82 29.55 25.02
CA LYS A 267 45.10 29.17 23.79
C LYS A 267 45.71 27.89 23.20
N GLY A 268 45.01 26.76 23.37
CA GLY A 268 45.50 25.42 23.09
C GLY A 268 46.01 25.23 21.66
N LYS A 269 47.17 24.58 21.52
CA LYS A 269 47.69 24.14 20.22
C LYS A 269 46.90 22.91 19.74
N ILE A 270 46.26 23.03 18.58
CA ILE A 270 45.54 21.95 17.93
C ILE A 270 46.56 21.05 17.20
N GLN A 271 46.75 19.80 17.65
CA GLN A 271 47.44 18.79 16.86
C GLN A 271 46.43 18.01 16.01
N LYS A 272 46.51 18.19 14.68
CA LYS A 272 45.77 17.37 13.72
C LYS A 272 46.53 16.06 13.52
N PHE A 273 45.86 14.93 13.73
CA PHE A 273 46.37 13.63 13.33
C PHE A 273 45.68 13.26 12.02
N THR A 274 46.42 13.31 10.92
CA THR A 274 45.98 12.72 9.65
C THR A 274 46.31 11.24 9.71
N SER A 275 45.33 10.39 9.44
CA SER A 275 45.56 8.98 9.15
C SER A 275 46.28 8.87 7.80
N ASP A 276 47.50 8.31 7.80
CA ASP A 276 48.20 7.87 6.59
C ASP A 276 47.44 6.75 5.86
#